data_AF-A0A1F2RAL9-F1
#
_entry.id   AF-A0A1F2RAL9-F1
#
_cell.length_a   1.000
_cell.length_b   1.000
_cell.length_c   1.000
_cell.angle_alpha   90.00
_cell.angle_beta   90.00
_cell.angle_gamma   90.00
#
_symmetry.space_group_name_H-M   'P 1'
#
loop_
_entity.id
_entity.type
_entity.pdbx_description
1 polymer ?
#
loop_
_entity_poly.entity_id
_entity_poly.type
_entity_poly.pdbx_seq_one_letter_code
_entity_poly.pdbx_strand_id
1 'polypeptide(L)'
;MKPYVLALLVGLFPAVAVAQTNPAAQAARAWRQQHERAIVDITVYGPRAELHSGHYGNWARNPALMLAQLLTSMKDDNGRVLVDRFYDGIEPLGAAEKRAIADAPDIDAALMKELWLGSTENSPKRLIELIALPSLNIRGMASSRVGDQASNVIPASATATIDMRLVKGMDRRQTEARLLAHVRKQGFFVVDTEPAADVRMSHPKVAKVTVGESRQQPPTFPPTGSSSHET
;
A
#
# COMPACT_ATOMS: atom_id res chain seq x y z
N MET A 1 -2.92 -12.34 -32.61
CA MET A 1 -2.49 -13.21 -31.50
C MET A 1 -1.34 -12.51 -30.81
N LYS A 2 -1.51 -12.28 -29.51
CA LYS A 2 -0.55 -11.73 -28.56
C LYS A 2 -0.51 -10.17 -28.44
N PRO A 3 -0.29 -9.60 -27.24
CA PRO A 3 -1.25 -9.45 -26.12
C PRO A 3 -1.08 -8.16 -25.24
N TYR A 4 -1.80 -8.04 -24.12
CA TYR A 4 -1.91 -6.86 -23.24
C TYR A 4 -1.08 -6.90 -21.95
N VAL A 5 -0.07 -6.02 -21.84
CA VAL A 5 0.49 -5.58 -20.55
C VAL A 5 0.60 -4.04 -20.47
N LEU A 6 0.48 -3.31 -21.57
CA LEU A 6 0.62 -1.84 -21.66
C LEU A 6 -0.56 -0.98 -21.17
N ALA A 7 -1.42 -1.46 -20.27
CA ALA A 7 -2.69 -0.80 -19.95
C ALA A 7 -2.66 0.21 -18.78
N LEU A 8 -1.51 0.43 -18.11
CA LEU A 8 -1.46 1.28 -16.91
C LEU A 8 -0.61 2.56 -17.05
N LEU A 9 -0.09 2.80 -18.25
CA LEU A 9 0.59 4.05 -18.65
C LEU A 9 -0.33 5.03 -19.39
N VAL A 10 -1.62 4.70 -19.39
CA VAL A 10 -2.60 5.13 -20.37
C VAL A 10 -3.19 6.52 -20.03
N GLY A 11 -2.55 7.29 -19.15
CA GLY A 11 -3.05 8.59 -18.70
C GLY A 11 -2.57 9.82 -19.48
N LEU A 12 -1.47 9.73 -20.23
CA LEU A 12 -0.74 10.93 -20.71
C LEU A 12 -0.74 11.18 -22.23
N PHE A 13 -1.48 10.41 -23.04
CA PHE A 13 -1.45 10.58 -24.51
C PHE A 13 -2.85 10.54 -25.16
N PRO A 14 -3.22 11.53 -26.00
CA PRO A 14 -4.60 11.76 -26.47
C PRO A 14 -5.18 10.71 -27.45
N ALA A 15 -4.39 9.75 -27.95
CA ALA A 15 -4.89 8.62 -28.75
C ALA A 15 -5.64 7.54 -27.92
N VAL A 16 -5.61 7.67 -26.58
CA VAL A 16 -6.21 6.72 -25.62
C VAL A 16 -7.74 6.83 -25.52
N ALA A 17 -8.33 7.97 -25.88
CA ALA A 17 -9.74 8.23 -25.64
C ALA A 17 -10.69 7.28 -26.41
N VAL A 18 -10.27 6.77 -27.57
CA VAL A 18 -11.12 5.95 -28.46
C VAL A 18 -11.27 4.49 -27.99
N ALA A 19 -10.37 3.98 -27.14
CA ALA A 19 -10.40 2.58 -26.66
C ALA A 19 -11.31 2.36 -25.42
N GLN A 20 -11.91 3.41 -24.87
CA GLN A 20 -12.59 3.38 -23.56
C GLN A 20 -14.05 2.89 -23.59
N THR A 21 -14.60 2.59 -24.77
CA THR A 21 -16.02 2.25 -24.95
C THR A 21 -16.29 0.77 -25.23
N ASN A 22 -15.27 -0.11 -25.30
CA ASN A 22 -15.48 -1.53 -25.57
C ASN A 22 -15.94 -2.29 -24.29
N PRO A 23 -16.99 -3.14 -24.38
CA PRO A 23 -17.52 -3.94 -23.27
C PRO A 23 -16.48 -4.77 -22.49
N ALA A 24 -15.42 -5.29 -23.14
CA ALA A 24 -14.40 -6.08 -22.45
C ALA A 24 -13.48 -5.24 -21.55
N ALA A 25 -13.15 -4.02 -22.00
CA ALA A 25 -12.41 -3.05 -21.19
C ALA A 25 -13.27 -2.54 -20.01
N GLN A 26 -14.58 -2.40 -20.23
CA GLN A 26 -15.54 -2.04 -19.19
C GLN A 26 -15.75 -3.18 -18.17
N ALA A 27 -15.86 -4.43 -18.62
CA ALA A 27 -15.99 -5.60 -17.75
C ALA A 27 -14.71 -5.85 -16.93
N ALA A 28 -13.53 -5.71 -17.53
CA ALA A 28 -12.26 -5.76 -16.80
C ALA A 28 -12.19 -4.64 -15.75
N ARG A 29 -12.56 -3.40 -16.10
CA ARG A 29 -12.64 -2.29 -15.12
C ARG A 29 -13.67 -2.55 -14.01
N ALA A 30 -14.83 -3.10 -14.33
CA ALA A 30 -15.86 -3.43 -13.35
C ALA A 30 -15.39 -4.54 -12.39
N TRP A 31 -14.74 -5.58 -12.91
CA TRP A 31 -14.12 -6.62 -12.08
C TRP A 31 -13.07 -6.02 -11.15
N ARG A 32 -12.19 -5.17 -11.70
CA ARG A 32 -11.16 -4.46 -10.95
C ARG A 32 -11.71 -3.61 -9.82
N GLN A 33 -12.73 -2.81 -10.11
CA GLN A 33 -13.37 -1.94 -9.12
C GLN A 33 -14.00 -2.70 -7.95
N GLN A 34 -14.43 -3.95 -8.16
CA GLN A 34 -15.10 -4.76 -7.15
C GLN A 34 -14.17 -5.73 -6.40
N HIS A 35 -13.02 -6.12 -6.98
CA HIS A 35 -12.20 -7.22 -6.47
C HIS A 35 -10.71 -6.89 -6.23
N GLU A 36 -10.21 -5.71 -6.62
CA GLU A 36 -8.75 -5.46 -6.60
C GLU A 36 -8.16 -4.93 -5.28
N ARG A 37 -8.96 -4.67 -4.24
CA ARG A 37 -8.44 -3.90 -3.10
C ARG A 37 -8.88 -4.39 -1.72
N ALA A 38 -7.89 -4.71 -0.91
CA ALA A 38 -8.02 -4.85 0.54
C ALA A 38 -7.42 -3.60 1.21
N ILE A 39 -8.22 -2.92 2.02
CA ILE A 39 -7.79 -1.74 2.78
C ILE A 39 -7.86 -2.08 4.26
N VAL A 40 -6.76 -1.89 4.96
CA VAL A 40 -6.65 -2.20 6.39
C VAL A 40 -6.04 -1.03 7.12
N ASP A 41 -6.73 -0.54 8.14
CA ASP A 41 -6.20 0.43 9.08
C ASP A 41 -5.62 -0.30 10.29
N ILE A 42 -4.41 0.10 10.68
CA ILE A 42 -3.70 -0.43 11.86
C ILE A 42 -3.38 0.75 12.76
N THR A 43 -3.94 0.76 13.97
CA THR A 43 -3.58 1.71 15.03
C THR A 43 -2.82 0.97 16.12
N VAL A 44 -1.58 1.38 16.38
CA VAL A 44 -0.74 0.89 17.47
C VAL A 44 -0.84 1.84 18.66
N TYR A 45 -1.00 1.30 19.86
CA TYR A 45 -1.19 2.06 21.08
C TYR A 45 0.05 2.06 21.97
N GLY A 46 0.36 3.22 22.56
CA GLY A 46 1.39 3.40 23.57
C GLY A 46 0.77 3.85 24.92
N PRO A 47 1.18 4.98 25.50
CA PRO A 47 0.58 5.53 26.73
C PRO A 47 -0.85 6.05 26.53
N ARG A 48 -1.60 6.22 27.63
CA ARG A 48 -3.00 6.69 27.61
C ARG A 48 -3.14 8.07 26.94
N ALA A 49 -2.17 8.93 27.14
CA ALA A 49 -2.04 10.26 26.55
C ALA A 49 -0.58 10.50 26.18
N GLU A 50 -0.29 11.57 25.44
CA GLU A 50 1.09 11.95 25.13
C GLU A 50 1.90 12.14 26.43
N LEU A 51 3.14 11.65 26.43
CA LEU A 51 4.06 11.78 27.56
C LEU A 51 5.21 12.70 27.20
N HIS A 52 5.70 13.50 28.16
CA HIS A 52 6.91 14.31 27.97
C HIS A 52 8.13 13.42 27.67
N SER A 53 8.71 13.54 26.48
CA SER A 53 9.78 12.63 26.04
C SER A 53 11.06 12.75 26.86
N GLY A 54 11.32 13.91 27.48
CA GLY A 54 12.46 14.07 28.39
C GLY A 54 12.32 13.30 29.70
N HIS A 55 11.09 13.07 30.19
CA HIS A 55 10.87 12.34 31.45
C HIS A 55 10.69 10.84 31.22
N TYR A 56 10.02 10.48 30.13
CA TYR A 56 9.59 9.11 29.88
C TYR A 56 10.31 8.47 28.67
N GLY A 57 11.22 9.18 28.03
CA GLY A 57 12.06 8.69 26.95
C GLY A 57 12.87 7.48 27.40
N ASN A 58 13.01 6.49 26.51
CA ASN A 58 13.63 5.18 26.77
C ASN A 58 12.92 4.31 27.82
N TRP A 59 11.88 4.81 28.50
CA TRP A 59 11.09 4.05 29.47
C TRP A 59 9.74 3.64 28.90
N ALA A 60 8.94 4.58 28.38
CA ALA A 60 7.68 4.28 27.72
C ALA A 60 7.91 3.88 26.26
N ARG A 61 7.24 2.80 25.82
CA ARG A 61 7.32 2.36 24.41
C ARG A 61 6.67 3.39 23.50
N ASN A 62 7.38 3.77 22.45
CA ASN A 62 6.91 4.73 21.46
C ASN A 62 6.09 4.02 20.37
N PRO A 63 4.77 4.30 20.24
CA PRO A 63 3.94 3.63 19.25
C PRO A 63 4.31 3.98 17.80
N ALA A 64 4.91 5.15 17.54
CA ALA A 64 5.41 5.51 16.22
C ALA A 64 6.52 4.56 15.76
N LEU A 65 7.48 4.27 16.65
CA LEU A 65 8.56 3.32 16.36
C LEU A 65 8.03 1.90 16.21
N MET A 66 7.09 1.49 17.08
CA MET A 66 6.47 0.17 16.99
C MET A 66 5.71 -0.02 15.67
N LEU A 67 4.96 0.99 15.21
CA LEU A 67 4.29 0.96 13.92
C LEU A 67 5.31 0.91 12.77
N ALA A 68 6.37 1.73 12.82
CA ALA A 68 7.42 1.71 11.80
C ALA A 68 8.06 0.31 11.67
N GLN A 69 8.43 -0.32 12.79
CA GLN A 69 8.96 -1.69 12.82
C GLN A 69 7.97 -2.74 12.30
N LEU A 70 6.68 -2.58 12.62
CA LEU A 70 5.65 -3.44 12.07
C LEU A 70 5.55 -3.29 10.55
N LEU A 71 5.56 -2.07 10.02
CA LEU A 71 5.47 -1.81 8.59
C LEU A 71 6.70 -2.31 7.83
N THR A 72 7.91 -2.09 8.35
CA THR A 72 9.15 -2.59 7.71
C THR A 72 9.26 -4.13 7.77
N SER A 73 8.52 -4.79 8.65
CA SER A 73 8.44 -6.27 8.63
C SER A 73 7.57 -6.82 7.49
N MET A 74 6.77 -5.98 6.82
CA MET A 74 5.82 -6.41 5.78
C MET A 74 6.42 -6.42 4.38
N LYS A 75 7.55 -5.74 4.15
CA LYS A 75 8.19 -5.58 2.84
C LYS A 75 9.69 -5.47 3.02
N ASP A 76 10.47 -6.13 2.16
CA ASP A 76 11.92 -6.00 2.18
C ASP A 76 12.41 -4.71 1.49
N ASP A 77 13.71 -4.44 1.58
CA ASP A 77 14.36 -3.26 1.00
C ASP A 77 14.27 -3.22 -0.53
N ASN A 78 14.00 -4.35 -1.18
CA ASN A 78 13.79 -4.43 -2.62
C ASN A 78 12.31 -4.31 -2.99
N GLY A 79 11.41 -4.13 -2.04
CA GLY A 79 9.98 -3.97 -2.29
C GLY A 79 9.21 -5.27 -2.51
N ARG A 80 9.76 -6.44 -2.14
CA ARG A 80 8.99 -7.69 -2.11
C ARG A 80 8.21 -7.78 -0.80
N VAL A 81 6.94 -8.18 -0.89
CA VAL A 81 6.08 -8.35 0.29
C VAL A 81 6.50 -9.61 1.06
N LEU A 82 6.65 -9.46 2.38
CA LEU A 82 7.12 -10.49 3.31
C LEU A 82 5.99 -11.11 4.15
N VAL A 83 4.76 -10.64 4.00
CA VAL A 83 3.58 -11.26 4.63
C VAL A 83 3.52 -12.73 4.22
N ASP A 84 3.44 -13.62 5.21
CA ASP A 84 3.44 -15.06 4.97
C ASP A 84 2.33 -15.43 3.98
N ARG A 85 2.69 -16.22 2.97
CA ARG A 85 1.78 -16.70 1.92
C ARG A 85 1.15 -15.58 1.10
N PHE A 86 1.70 -14.37 1.06
CA PHE A 86 1.11 -13.24 0.33
C PHE A 86 0.82 -13.55 -1.14
N TYR A 87 1.72 -14.26 -1.81
CA TYR A 87 1.63 -14.59 -3.23
C TYR A 87 0.88 -15.90 -3.55
N ASP A 88 0.32 -16.59 -2.55
CA ASP A 88 -0.41 -17.84 -2.76
C ASP A 88 -1.76 -17.59 -3.45
N GLY A 89 -2.06 -18.41 -4.46
CA GLY A 89 -3.34 -18.40 -5.18
C GLY A 89 -3.34 -17.56 -6.46
N ILE A 90 -2.24 -16.85 -6.77
CA ILE A 90 -2.11 -16.09 -8.02
C ILE A 90 -2.24 -17.05 -9.21
N GLU A 91 -3.13 -16.71 -10.13
CA GLU A 91 -3.26 -17.44 -11.40
C GLU A 91 -2.05 -17.12 -12.30
N PRO A 92 -1.33 -18.14 -12.81
CA PRO A 92 -0.19 -17.91 -13.70
C PRO A 92 -0.60 -17.23 -15.00
N LEU A 93 0.25 -16.32 -15.49
CA LEU A 93 0.04 -15.68 -16.78
C LEU A 93 0.02 -16.71 -17.93
N GLY A 94 -0.97 -16.56 -18.81
CA GLY A 94 -1.13 -17.35 -20.02
C GLY A 94 -0.10 -17.03 -21.12
N ALA A 95 -0.04 -17.87 -22.14
CA ALA A 95 0.91 -17.73 -23.26
C ALA A 95 0.66 -16.47 -24.11
N ALA A 96 -0.58 -15.99 -24.13
CA ALA A 96 -0.92 -14.67 -24.63
C ALA A 96 -0.21 -13.65 -23.74
N GLU A 97 -0.76 -13.29 -22.58
CA GLU A 97 -0.22 -12.30 -21.62
C GLU A 97 1.32 -12.25 -21.53
N LYS A 98 2.01 -13.39 -21.42
CA LYS A 98 3.49 -13.44 -21.41
C LYS A 98 4.16 -12.78 -22.62
N ARG A 99 3.66 -12.97 -23.85
CA ARG A 99 4.27 -12.28 -25.02
C ARG A 99 3.95 -10.78 -25.02
N ALA A 100 3.00 -10.31 -24.22
CA ALA A 100 2.65 -8.89 -24.16
C ALA A 100 3.64 -8.16 -23.32
N ILE A 101 4.05 -8.84 -22.25
CA ILE A 101 5.11 -8.37 -21.40
C ILE A 101 6.34 -8.26 -22.30
N ALA A 102 6.64 -9.32 -23.07
CA ALA A 102 7.79 -9.35 -23.97
C ALA A 102 7.73 -8.28 -25.08
N ASP A 103 6.60 -8.11 -25.75
CA ASP A 103 6.43 -7.19 -26.89
C ASP A 103 6.23 -5.73 -26.45
N ALA A 104 5.96 -5.47 -25.16
CA ALA A 104 5.76 -4.12 -24.65
C ALA A 104 7.06 -3.29 -24.77
N PRO A 105 6.95 -2.02 -25.22
CA PRO A 105 8.09 -1.13 -25.31
C PRO A 105 8.72 -0.93 -23.92
N ASP A 106 10.04 -0.85 -23.90
CA ASP A 106 10.76 -0.43 -22.70
C ASP A 106 10.68 1.09 -22.56
N ILE A 107 10.05 1.53 -21.49
CA ILE A 107 9.78 2.94 -21.22
C ILE A 107 10.20 3.34 -19.80
N ASP A 108 10.75 2.41 -19.01
CA ASP A 108 10.97 2.60 -17.58
C ASP A 108 11.93 3.75 -17.32
N ALA A 109 13.00 3.89 -18.12
CA ALA A 109 13.94 5.00 -18.01
C ALA A 109 13.28 6.37 -18.28
N ALA A 110 12.40 6.45 -19.29
CA ALA A 110 11.67 7.69 -19.59
C ALA A 110 10.69 8.03 -18.46
N LEU A 111 10.00 7.03 -17.92
CA LEU A 111 9.08 7.18 -16.80
C LEU A 111 9.78 7.60 -15.51
N MET A 112 10.91 6.98 -15.19
CA MET A 112 11.72 7.36 -14.03
C MET A 112 12.17 8.82 -14.13
N LYS A 113 12.55 9.27 -15.33
CA LYS A 113 12.90 10.68 -15.57
C LYS A 113 11.70 11.61 -15.38
N GLU A 114 10.53 11.26 -15.91
CA GLU A 114 9.31 12.05 -15.81
C GLU A 114 8.80 12.16 -14.36
N LEU A 115 8.85 11.05 -13.62
CA LEU A 115 8.35 10.93 -12.25
C LEU A 115 9.42 11.25 -11.18
N TRP A 116 10.60 11.70 -11.60
CA TRP A 116 11.75 12.02 -10.74
C TRP A 116 12.15 10.87 -9.80
N LEU A 117 12.15 9.64 -10.30
CA LEU A 117 12.53 8.44 -9.56
C LEU A 117 14.02 8.14 -9.75
N GLY A 118 14.76 8.09 -8.65
CA GLY A 118 16.17 7.66 -8.65
C GLY A 118 16.36 6.15 -8.71
N SER A 119 15.33 5.37 -8.32
CA SER A 119 15.31 3.91 -8.38
C SER A 119 13.87 3.39 -8.34
N THR A 120 13.68 2.09 -8.63
CA THR A 120 12.42 1.39 -8.52
C THR A 120 12.55 0.19 -7.58
N GLU A 121 11.44 -0.15 -6.92
CA GLU A 121 11.33 -1.43 -6.23
C GLU A 121 11.37 -2.59 -7.23
N ASN A 122 11.86 -3.74 -6.77
CA ASN A 122 11.98 -4.99 -7.52
C ASN A 122 12.83 -4.87 -8.80
N SER A 123 13.69 -3.85 -8.88
CA SER A 123 14.69 -3.69 -9.93
C SER A 123 15.51 -4.98 -10.12
N PRO A 124 15.84 -5.40 -11.36
CA PRO A 124 15.65 -4.67 -12.62
C PRO A 124 14.34 -5.01 -13.38
N LYS A 125 13.28 -5.49 -12.70
CA LYS A 125 12.02 -5.82 -13.37
C LYS A 125 11.34 -4.57 -13.94
N ARG A 126 10.76 -4.69 -15.14
CA ARG A 126 10.03 -3.58 -15.76
C ARG A 126 8.68 -3.36 -15.08
N LEU A 127 8.16 -2.13 -15.12
CA LEU A 127 6.81 -1.79 -14.62
C LEU A 127 5.73 -2.76 -15.15
N ILE A 128 5.89 -3.13 -16.41
CA ILE A 128 5.03 -4.05 -17.16
C ILE A 128 5.01 -5.46 -16.56
N GLU A 129 6.09 -5.92 -15.95
CA GLU A 129 6.12 -7.20 -15.24
C GLU A 129 5.50 -7.07 -13.85
N LEU A 130 5.75 -5.94 -13.17
CA LEU A 130 5.37 -5.72 -11.78
C LEU A 130 3.87 -5.48 -11.60
N ILE A 131 3.21 -4.85 -12.58
CA ILE A 131 1.75 -4.65 -12.55
C ILE A 131 0.96 -5.96 -12.54
N ALA A 132 1.54 -7.05 -13.05
CA ALA A 132 0.93 -8.37 -13.02
C ALA A 132 1.08 -9.07 -11.66
N LEU A 133 1.76 -8.45 -10.70
CA LEU A 133 1.97 -8.96 -9.35
C LEU A 133 1.13 -8.16 -8.34
N PRO A 134 0.68 -8.79 -7.24
CA PRO A 134 0.04 -8.05 -6.16
C PRO A 134 1.04 -7.14 -5.46
N SER A 135 0.54 -6.07 -4.87
CA SER A 135 1.36 -5.11 -4.13
C SER A 135 0.76 -4.76 -2.78
N LEU A 136 1.62 -4.35 -1.86
CA LEU A 136 1.27 -3.76 -0.58
C LEU A 136 1.87 -2.37 -0.53
N ASN A 137 1.00 -1.38 -0.34
CA ASN A 137 1.35 0.04 -0.25
C ASN A 137 0.90 0.63 1.09
N ILE A 138 1.72 1.50 1.66
CA ILE A 138 1.34 2.33 2.80
C ILE A 138 0.67 3.57 2.22
N ARG A 139 -0.66 3.64 2.30
CA ARG A 139 -1.44 4.76 1.76
C ARG A 139 -1.23 6.04 2.56
N GLY A 140 -1.05 5.90 3.86
CA GLY A 140 -0.79 7.01 4.77
C GLY A 140 -0.39 6.48 6.14
N MET A 141 0.33 7.32 6.88
CA MET A 141 0.70 7.08 8.26
C MET A 141 0.67 8.37 9.06
N ALA A 142 0.27 8.29 10.33
CA ALA A 142 0.19 9.42 11.24
C ALA A 142 0.54 8.98 12.66
N SER A 143 1.17 9.86 13.43
CA SER A 143 1.35 9.68 14.87
C SER A 143 1.15 11.00 15.59
N SER A 144 2.21 11.72 15.97
CA SER A 144 2.11 13.09 16.47
C SER A 144 2.47 14.11 15.38
N ARG A 145 2.57 15.37 15.77
CA ARG A 145 2.84 16.52 14.91
C ARG A 145 4.30 16.54 14.45
N VAL A 146 4.55 17.09 13.26
CA VAL A 146 5.89 17.17 12.63
C VAL A 146 6.21 18.61 12.21
N GLY A 147 7.48 18.88 11.88
CA GLY A 147 7.94 20.21 11.45
C GLY A 147 7.71 21.27 12.52
N ASP A 148 7.23 22.45 12.12
CA ASP A 148 6.98 23.60 13.01
C ASP A 148 5.93 23.33 14.11
N GLN A 149 5.17 22.25 13.98
CA GLN A 149 4.16 21.82 14.97
C GLN A 149 4.69 20.71 15.89
N ALA A 150 5.94 20.26 15.71
CA ALA A 150 6.53 19.18 16.50
C ALA A 150 6.64 19.54 17.98
N SER A 151 6.51 18.54 18.84
CA SER A 151 6.61 18.69 20.29
C SER A 151 7.38 17.53 20.90
N ASN A 152 8.03 17.78 22.05
CA ASN A 152 8.85 16.79 22.77
C ASN A 152 7.98 15.75 23.50
N VAL A 153 7.33 14.86 22.73
CA VAL A 153 6.38 13.87 23.24
C VAL A 153 6.65 12.46 22.77
N ILE A 154 6.26 11.49 23.59
CA ILE A 154 5.96 10.13 23.17
C ILE A 154 4.47 10.10 22.80
N PRO A 155 4.10 9.80 21.55
CA PRO A 155 2.71 9.82 21.11
C PRO A 155 1.86 8.79 21.86
N ALA A 156 0.56 9.05 22.02
CA ALA A 156 -0.37 8.07 22.60
C ALA A 156 -0.67 6.89 21.65
N SER A 157 -0.60 7.13 20.34
CA SER A 157 -0.82 6.14 19.30
C SER A 157 -0.10 6.49 17.99
N ALA A 158 -0.06 5.54 17.07
CA ALA A 158 0.33 5.74 15.69
C ALA A 158 -0.57 4.89 14.78
N THR A 159 -0.98 5.42 13.65
CA THR A 159 -1.89 4.74 12.70
C THR A 159 -1.29 4.70 11.31
N ALA A 160 -1.52 3.61 10.59
CA ALA A 160 -1.28 3.52 9.15
C ALA A 160 -2.49 2.91 8.44
N THR A 161 -2.74 3.39 7.23
CA THR A 161 -3.67 2.79 6.28
C THR A 161 -2.86 2.03 5.24
N ILE A 162 -3.12 0.74 5.11
CA ILE A 162 -2.48 -0.15 4.14
C ILE A 162 -3.45 -0.42 2.99
N ASP A 163 -2.94 -0.33 1.77
CA ASP A 163 -3.63 -0.67 0.52
C ASP A 163 -2.95 -1.90 -0.10
N MET A 164 -3.67 -3.00 -0.24
CA MET A 164 -3.18 -4.19 -0.92
C MET A 164 -3.91 -4.35 -2.25
N ARG A 165 -3.14 -4.35 -3.35
CA ARG A 165 -3.65 -4.60 -4.71
C ARG A 165 -3.61 -6.09 -4.99
N LEU A 166 -4.74 -6.62 -5.43
CA LEU A 166 -4.92 -8.03 -5.72
C LEU A 166 -4.83 -8.27 -7.22
N VAL A 167 -4.38 -9.48 -7.59
CA VAL A 167 -4.38 -9.95 -8.98
C VAL A 167 -5.27 -11.19 -9.10
N LYS A 168 -5.49 -11.64 -10.34
CA LYS A 168 -6.38 -12.78 -10.63
C LYS A 168 -5.98 -14.02 -9.81
N GLY A 169 -6.98 -14.69 -9.24
CA GLY A 169 -6.82 -15.87 -8.39
C GLY A 169 -6.66 -15.57 -6.89
N MET A 170 -6.36 -14.34 -6.51
CA MET A 170 -6.30 -13.96 -5.09
C MET A 170 -7.69 -13.67 -4.51
N ASP A 171 -7.88 -14.06 -3.26
CA ASP A 171 -9.07 -13.71 -2.47
C ASP A 171 -8.77 -12.56 -1.50
N ARG A 172 -9.68 -11.59 -1.44
CA ARG A 172 -9.56 -10.40 -0.60
C ARG A 172 -9.52 -10.75 0.88
N ARG A 173 -10.46 -11.59 1.35
CA ARG A 173 -10.57 -11.94 2.78
C ARG A 173 -9.37 -12.76 3.25
N GLN A 174 -8.87 -13.66 2.41
CA GLN A 174 -7.64 -14.41 2.69
C GLN A 174 -6.42 -13.48 2.77
N THR A 175 -6.33 -12.49 1.88
CA THR A 175 -5.22 -11.53 1.90
C THR A 175 -5.25 -10.67 3.18
N GLU A 176 -6.44 -10.22 3.59
CA GLU A 176 -6.65 -9.53 4.87
C GLU A 176 -6.28 -10.41 6.05
N ALA A 177 -6.73 -11.67 6.06
CA ALA A 177 -6.41 -12.62 7.11
C ALA A 177 -4.90 -12.91 7.21
N ARG A 178 -4.19 -12.99 6.08
CA ARG A 178 -2.72 -13.14 6.03
C ARG A 178 -2.02 -11.92 6.65
N LEU A 179 -2.50 -10.70 6.34
CA LEU A 179 -1.97 -9.48 6.97
C LEU A 179 -2.22 -9.47 8.48
N LEU A 180 -3.43 -9.80 8.94
CA LEU A 180 -3.73 -9.90 10.38
C LEU A 180 -2.87 -10.96 11.08
N ALA A 181 -2.64 -12.10 10.44
CA ALA A 181 -1.74 -13.14 10.96
C ALA A 181 -0.30 -12.63 11.06
N HIS A 182 0.17 -11.85 10.08
CA HIS A 182 1.48 -11.20 10.13
C HIS A 182 1.59 -10.24 11.31
N VAL A 183 0.58 -9.39 11.54
CA VAL A 183 0.55 -8.47 12.69
C VAL A 183 0.66 -9.24 14.02
N ARG A 184 -0.09 -10.34 14.16
CA ARG A 184 0.00 -11.22 15.34
C ARG A 184 1.38 -11.88 15.48
N LYS A 185 1.98 -12.32 14.38
CA LYS A 185 3.34 -12.90 14.33
C LYS A 185 4.41 -11.92 14.83
N GLN A 186 4.22 -10.62 14.61
CA GLN A 186 5.10 -9.56 15.16
C GLN A 186 4.89 -9.29 16.68
N GLY A 187 4.04 -10.09 17.33
CA GLY A 187 3.79 -10.07 18.78
C GLY A 187 2.72 -9.07 19.23
N PHE A 188 1.86 -8.59 18.32
CA PHE A 188 0.76 -7.69 18.68
C PHE A 188 -0.47 -8.48 19.13
N PHE A 189 -1.06 -8.05 20.23
CA PHE A 189 -2.44 -8.40 20.56
C PHE A 189 -3.38 -7.56 19.69
N VAL A 190 -4.18 -8.22 18.86
CA VAL A 190 -5.03 -7.58 17.85
C VAL A 190 -6.47 -7.49 18.34
N VAL A 191 -7.03 -6.29 18.30
CA VAL A 191 -8.45 -5.99 18.55
C VAL A 191 -9.07 -5.35 17.30
N ASP A 192 -10.39 -5.36 17.17
CA ASP A 192 -11.14 -4.72 16.08
C ASP A 192 -11.83 -3.41 16.51
N THR A 193 -11.92 -3.15 17.82
CA THR A 193 -12.43 -1.91 18.40
C THR A 193 -11.38 -1.18 19.24
N GLU A 194 -11.72 0.00 19.75
CA GLU A 194 -10.84 0.73 20.67
C GLU A 194 -10.57 -0.12 21.93
N PRO A 195 -9.30 -0.40 22.29
CA PRO A 195 -8.99 -1.28 23.40
C PRO A 195 -9.23 -0.59 24.75
N ALA A 196 -9.88 -1.31 25.66
CA ALA A 196 -10.04 -0.89 27.05
C ALA A 196 -8.69 -0.87 27.79
N ALA A 197 -8.67 -0.20 28.96
CA ALA A 197 -7.44 0.03 29.72
C ALA A 197 -6.80 -1.27 30.22
N ASP A 198 -7.61 -2.22 30.66
CA ASP A 198 -7.19 -3.55 31.09
C ASP A 198 -6.48 -4.32 29.96
N VAL A 199 -7.03 -4.32 28.75
CA VAL A 199 -6.41 -4.92 27.55
C VAL A 199 -5.06 -4.28 27.23
N ARG A 200 -4.95 -2.95 27.36
CA ARG A 200 -3.69 -2.22 27.13
C ARG A 200 -2.64 -2.48 28.19
N MET A 201 -3.06 -2.75 29.44
CA MET A 201 -2.15 -3.06 30.54
C MET A 201 -1.73 -4.53 30.55
N SER A 202 -2.57 -5.45 30.09
CA SER A 202 -2.27 -6.89 30.05
C SER A 202 -1.39 -7.30 28.87
N HIS A 203 -1.28 -6.46 27.84
CA HIS A 203 -0.53 -6.78 26.61
C HIS A 203 0.52 -5.71 26.29
N PRO A 204 1.80 -6.10 26.09
CA PRO A 204 2.88 -5.15 25.88
C PRO A 204 2.89 -4.49 24.48
N LYS A 205 2.12 -5.04 23.54
CA LYS A 205 1.86 -4.47 22.21
C LYS A 205 0.40 -4.70 21.85
N VAL A 206 -0.36 -3.62 21.66
CA VAL A 206 -1.77 -3.68 21.21
C VAL A 206 -1.91 -2.96 19.88
N ALA A 207 -2.58 -3.61 18.93
CA ALA A 207 -2.96 -3.02 17.67
C ALA A 207 -4.47 -3.17 17.46
N LYS A 208 -5.15 -2.06 17.16
CA LYS A 208 -6.49 -2.11 16.59
C LYS A 208 -6.35 -2.26 15.08
N VAL A 209 -7.00 -3.26 14.52
CA VAL A 209 -6.98 -3.53 13.08
C VAL A 209 -8.41 -3.54 12.57
N THR A 210 -8.73 -2.61 11.68
CA THR A 210 -10.04 -2.53 11.04
C THR A 210 -9.89 -2.72 9.54
N VAL A 211 -10.74 -3.58 8.99
CA VAL A 211 -10.83 -3.80 7.55
C VAL A 211 -11.84 -2.82 6.98
N GLY A 212 -11.38 -1.90 6.13
CA GLY A 212 -12.28 -0.93 5.49
C GLY A 212 -13.14 -1.60 4.43
N GLU A 213 -14.42 -1.25 4.37
CA GLU A 213 -15.17 -1.34 3.11
C GLU A 213 -14.44 -0.47 2.08
N SER A 214 -14.43 -0.86 0.82
CA SER A 214 -13.77 -0.14 -0.27
C SER A 214 -14.43 1.22 -0.55
N ARG A 215 -14.44 2.16 0.40
CA ARG A 215 -14.88 3.53 0.17
C ARG A 215 -13.85 4.19 -0.72
N GLN A 216 -14.22 4.33 -1.98
CA GLN A 216 -13.41 5.01 -2.99
C GLN A 216 -13.41 6.49 -2.66
N GLN A 217 -12.24 7.00 -2.32
CA GLN A 217 -11.92 8.39 -2.58
C GLN A 217 -10.90 8.36 -3.71
N PRO A 218 -11.21 8.90 -4.90
CA PRO A 218 -10.26 8.92 -6.00
C PRO A 218 -8.98 9.65 -5.56
N PRO A 219 -7.79 9.18 -5.99
CA PRO A 219 -6.56 9.88 -5.71
C PRO A 219 -6.65 11.32 -6.24
N THR A 220 -6.38 12.29 -5.39
CA THR A 220 -6.21 13.69 -5.80
C THR A 220 -4.78 13.85 -6.26
N PHE A 221 -4.55 13.84 -7.57
CA PHE A 221 -3.25 14.19 -8.13
C PHE A 221 -3.15 15.73 -8.20
N PRO A 222 -1.99 16.32 -7.87
CA PRO A 222 -1.78 17.73 -8.16
C PRO A 222 -1.94 17.99 -9.67
N PRO A 223 -2.47 19.14 -10.09
CA PRO A 223 -2.54 19.46 -11.51
C PRO A 223 -1.12 19.43 -12.10
N THR A 224 -0.92 18.63 -13.14
CA THR A 224 0.30 18.68 -13.95
C THR A 224 0.44 20.09 -14.48
N GLY A 225 1.52 20.78 -14.13
CA GLY A 225 1.72 22.19 -14.46
C GLY A 225 1.42 22.47 -15.93
N SER A 226 0.45 23.34 -16.18
CA SER A 226 0.32 23.97 -17.48
C SER A 226 1.60 24.78 -17.71
N SER A 227 2.39 24.40 -18.71
CA SER A 227 3.47 25.22 -19.22
C SER A 227 2.87 26.55 -19.69
N SER A 228 2.99 27.59 -18.88
CA SER A 228 2.83 28.97 -19.33
C SER A 228 4.10 29.36 -20.08
N HIS A 229 4.20 28.92 -21.34
CA HIS A 229 4.95 29.63 -22.34
C HIS A 229 3.95 30.37 -23.22
N GLU A 230 3.71 31.63 -22.90
CA GLU A 230 3.32 32.64 -23.87
C GLU A 230 4.16 33.88 -23.61
N THR A 231 5.03 34.14 -24.60
CA THR A 231 5.75 35.36 -25.01
C THR A 231 6.00 36.47 -24.01
#